data_AF-A0A1X0D8A0-F1
#
_entry.id   AF-A0A1X0D8A0-F1
#
_cell.length_a   1.000
_cell.length_b   1.000
_cell.length_c   1.000
_cell.angle_alpha   90.00
_cell.angle_beta   90.00
_cell.angle_gamma   90.00
#
_symmetry.space_group_name_H-M   'P 1'
#
loop_
_entity.id
_entity.type
_entity.pdbx_description
1 polymer ?
#
loop_
_entity_poly.entity_id
_entity_poly.type
_entity_poly.pdbx_seq_one_letter_code
_entity_poly.pdbx_strand_id
1 'polypeptide(L)'
;MAAAFAVTVLAGLSGVGIYLSRDKTATSPGPQTITVSASTRAANPADGADGLFLSTLTSYGIADNGAEAVRQRFMELGHHTCFLLLPPRPQSLESTVGNILAAENHDIAAGNPSSPRFTHDDAEHLAQAAITAYCPNASK
;
A
#
# COMPACT_ATOMS: atom_id res chain seq x y z
N MET A 1 31.56 -61.16 0.58
CA MET A 1 31.30 -59.71 0.64
C MET A 1 31.79 -59.09 -0.67
N ALA A 2 30.90 -58.35 -1.33
CA ALA A 2 31.04 -57.68 -2.64
C ALA A 2 32.18 -56.64 -2.65
N ALA A 3 33.07 -56.52 -3.63
CA ALA A 3 32.99 -56.17 -5.07
C ALA A 3 33.21 -54.67 -5.34
N ALA A 4 34.18 -54.35 -6.21
CA ALA A 4 34.21 -53.28 -7.24
C ALA A 4 35.67 -53.06 -7.70
N PHE A 5 36.05 -53.30 -8.97
CA PHE A 5 35.95 -52.40 -10.16
C PHE A 5 36.72 -51.07 -9.96
N ALA A 6 37.53 -50.54 -10.88
CA ALA A 6 37.53 -50.59 -12.34
C ALA A 6 38.89 -50.16 -12.94
N VAL A 7 39.03 -50.32 -14.26
CA VAL A 7 40.24 -50.14 -15.08
C VAL A 7 40.05 -48.99 -16.09
N THR A 8 41.15 -48.25 -16.32
CA THR A 8 41.61 -47.53 -17.54
C THR A 8 41.01 -46.19 -18.07
N VAL A 9 41.94 -45.24 -18.16
CA VAL A 9 42.43 -44.47 -19.35
C VAL A 9 41.66 -43.23 -19.86
N LEU A 10 42.37 -42.10 -19.81
CA LEU A 10 42.14 -40.86 -20.53
C LEU A 10 42.46 -40.98 -22.03
N ALA A 11 41.57 -40.47 -22.87
CA ALA A 11 41.94 -39.78 -24.11
C ALA A 11 40.75 -38.96 -24.65
N GLY A 12 41.03 -37.75 -25.15
CA GLY A 12 40.30 -37.20 -26.30
C GLY A 12 39.37 -36.03 -26.03
N LEU A 13 39.88 -34.82 -26.30
CA LEU A 13 39.11 -33.60 -26.52
C LEU A 13 38.04 -33.79 -27.61
N SER A 14 36.84 -33.21 -27.41
CA SER A 14 36.03 -32.49 -28.41
C SER A 14 34.61 -32.27 -27.86
N GLY A 15 34.28 -31.03 -27.50
CA GLY A 15 32.92 -30.72 -27.06
C GLY A 15 32.68 -29.30 -26.51
N VAL A 16 33.50 -28.31 -26.89
CA VAL A 16 33.10 -26.90 -26.70
C VAL A 16 32.16 -26.54 -27.84
N GLY A 17 30.90 -26.96 -27.71
CA GLY A 17 29.85 -26.67 -28.65
C GLY A 17 28.54 -26.96 -27.95
N ILE A 18 27.66 -25.95 -27.88
CA ILE A 18 26.24 -25.95 -27.45
C ILE A 18 25.92 -24.92 -26.34
N TYR A 19 26.86 -24.09 -25.86
CA TYR A 19 26.51 -22.96 -24.96
C TYR A 19 26.46 -21.56 -25.61
N LEU A 20 26.50 -21.45 -26.94
CA LEU A 20 26.53 -20.14 -27.62
C LEU A 20 25.39 -19.89 -28.62
N SER A 21 24.32 -20.70 -28.64
CA SER A 21 23.27 -20.56 -29.66
C SER A 21 21.88 -20.22 -29.12
N ARG A 22 21.75 -19.66 -27.92
CA ARG A 22 20.42 -19.29 -27.38
C ARG A 22 20.28 -17.90 -26.78
N ASP A 23 21.11 -16.96 -27.19
CA ASP A 23 20.95 -15.57 -26.76
C ASP A 23 20.89 -14.59 -27.93
N LYS A 24 19.89 -14.75 -28.79
CA LYS A 24 19.56 -13.76 -29.81
C LYS A 24 18.06 -13.66 -30.07
N THR A 25 17.27 -13.48 -29.02
CA THR A 25 15.91 -12.89 -29.09
C THR A 25 15.49 -12.32 -27.73
N ALA A 26 16.37 -11.61 -27.02
CA ALA A 26 15.92 -10.69 -25.97
C ALA A 26 15.68 -9.33 -26.62
N THR A 27 14.56 -9.21 -27.34
CA THR A 27 14.09 -7.90 -27.82
C THR A 27 13.60 -7.14 -26.60
N SER A 28 14.25 -6.02 -26.26
CA SER A 28 13.71 -5.06 -25.29
C SER A 28 12.30 -4.71 -25.73
N PRO A 29 11.27 -4.80 -24.86
CA PRO A 29 10.01 -4.15 -25.15
C PRO A 29 10.30 -2.72 -25.57
N GLY A 30 9.76 -2.29 -26.71
CA GLY A 30 9.81 -0.88 -27.08
C GLY A 30 9.13 -0.02 -26.00
N PRO A 31 9.23 1.31 -26.06
CA PRO A 31 8.60 2.20 -25.09
C PRO A 31 7.12 1.84 -24.88
N GLN A 32 6.78 1.31 -23.71
CA GLN A 32 5.40 1.00 -23.37
C GLN A 32 4.68 2.27 -22.94
N THR A 33 3.69 2.69 -23.72
CA THR A 33 2.77 3.76 -23.33
C THR A 33 1.64 3.13 -22.52
N ILE A 34 1.68 3.29 -21.20
CA ILE A 34 0.56 2.88 -20.34
C ILE A 34 -0.50 3.97 -20.40
N THR A 35 -1.63 3.68 -21.02
CA THR A 35 -2.80 4.57 -20.97
C THR A 35 -3.48 4.35 -19.62
N VAL A 36 -3.33 5.31 -18.70
CA VAL A 36 -4.10 5.33 -17.46
C VAL A 36 -5.48 5.91 -17.81
N SER A 37 -6.45 5.03 -18.06
CA SER A 37 -7.85 5.45 -18.15
C SER A 37 -8.31 5.92 -16.77
N ALA A 38 -9.02 7.05 -16.73
CA ALA A 38 -9.67 7.49 -15.50
C ALA A 38 -10.58 6.37 -14.99
N SER A 39 -10.32 5.92 -13.76
CA SER A 39 -11.17 4.93 -13.11
C SER A 39 -12.56 5.56 -12.93
N THR A 40 -13.57 4.99 -13.58
CA THR A 40 -14.96 5.27 -13.24
C THR A 40 -15.14 4.91 -11.77
N ARG A 41 -15.61 5.87 -10.96
CA ARG A 41 -15.96 5.71 -9.54
C ARG A 41 -16.40 4.28 -9.26
N ALA A 42 -15.63 3.57 -8.43
CA ALA A 42 -15.98 2.22 -7.99
C ALA A 42 -17.43 2.22 -7.45
N ALA A 43 -18.13 1.09 -7.65
CA ALA A 43 -19.50 0.87 -7.20
C ALA A 43 -19.69 1.39 -5.76
N ASN A 44 -20.84 2.01 -5.50
CA ASN A 44 -21.23 2.70 -4.26
C ASN A 44 -20.31 2.36 -3.06
N PRO A 45 -19.59 3.34 -2.49
CA PRO A 45 -18.69 3.13 -1.36
C PRO A 45 -19.33 2.32 -0.22
N ALA A 46 -20.65 2.42 -0.08
CA ALA A 46 -21.51 1.86 0.96
C ALA A 46 -21.32 0.36 1.29
N ASP A 47 -20.78 -0.48 0.38
CA ASP A 47 -20.73 -1.93 0.61
C ASP A 47 -19.36 -2.45 1.11
N GLY A 48 -18.36 -1.57 1.29
CA GLY A 48 -16.98 -1.95 1.68
C GLY A 48 -16.42 -1.19 2.88
N ALA A 49 -15.19 -1.54 3.29
CA ALA A 49 -14.48 -0.89 4.40
C ALA A 49 -14.38 0.63 4.19
N ASP A 50 -14.16 1.09 2.96
CA ASP A 50 -14.10 2.51 2.60
C ASP A 50 -15.43 3.23 2.85
N GLY A 51 -16.57 2.59 2.56
CA GLY A 51 -17.88 3.15 2.88
C GLY A 51 -18.16 3.19 4.36
N LEU A 52 -17.79 2.14 5.09
CA LEU A 52 -17.89 2.12 6.54
C LEU A 52 -17.05 3.25 7.15
N PHE A 53 -15.81 3.43 6.69
CA PHE A 53 -14.93 4.50 7.15
C PHE A 53 -15.53 5.88 6.87
N LEU A 54 -15.89 6.18 5.62
CA LEU A 54 -16.42 7.50 5.23
C LEU A 54 -17.78 7.81 5.88
N SER A 55 -18.66 6.82 6.01
CA SER A 55 -19.94 6.99 6.73
C SER A 55 -19.72 7.22 8.22
N THR A 56 -18.74 6.55 8.83
CA THR A 56 -18.37 6.77 10.23
C THR A 56 -17.79 8.17 10.43
N LEU A 57 -16.88 8.62 9.56
CA LEU A 57 -16.37 10.01 9.59
C LEU A 57 -17.50 11.04 9.50
N THR A 58 -18.44 10.81 8.57
CA THR A 58 -19.60 11.69 8.42
C THR A 58 -20.45 11.75 9.70
N SER A 59 -20.56 10.65 10.44
CA SER A 59 -21.27 10.62 11.73
C SER A 59 -20.59 11.44 12.83
N TYR A 60 -19.26 11.64 12.72
CA TYR A 60 -18.49 12.56 13.56
C TYR A 60 -18.47 14.01 13.06
N GLY A 61 -19.17 14.33 11.97
CA GLY A 61 -19.13 15.68 11.38
C GLY A 61 -17.92 15.93 10.47
N ILE A 62 -17.10 14.90 10.21
CA ILE A 62 -15.92 14.97 9.35
C ILE A 62 -16.34 14.54 7.94
N ALA A 63 -16.56 15.53 7.06
CA ALA A 63 -17.00 15.29 5.69
C ALA A 63 -15.97 15.76 4.66
N ASP A 64 -15.88 15.05 3.54
CA ASP A 64 -15.07 15.44 2.39
C ASP A 64 -15.69 16.59 1.58
N ASN A 65 -16.93 17.00 1.91
CA ASN A 65 -17.73 18.01 1.22
C ASN A 65 -17.82 17.78 -0.31
N GLY A 66 -17.73 16.53 -0.75
CA GLY A 66 -17.70 16.17 -2.17
C GLY A 66 -16.38 16.44 -2.89
N ALA A 67 -15.33 16.87 -2.17
CA ALA A 67 -14.01 17.09 -2.73
C ALA A 67 -13.22 15.77 -2.76
N GLU A 68 -13.06 15.22 -3.96
CA GLU A 68 -12.39 13.93 -4.18
C GLU A 68 -10.96 13.89 -3.61
N ALA A 69 -10.21 15.00 -3.68
CA ALA A 69 -8.88 15.09 -3.08
C ALA A 69 -8.91 14.91 -1.56
N VAL A 70 -9.90 15.47 -0.88
CA VAL A 70 -10.10 15.34 0.57
C VAL A 70 -10.49 13.91 0.91
N ARG A 71 -11.38 13.32 0.13
CA ARG A 71 -11.76 11.92 0.27
C ARG A 71 -10.55 11.00 0.20
N GLN A 72 -9.72 11.15 -0.84
CA GLN A 72 -8.49 10.36 -1.00
C GLN A 72 -7.51 10.59 0.15
N ARG A 73 -7.42 11.82 0.66
CA ARG A 73 -6.58 12.12 1.81
C ARG A 73 -7.06 11.44 3.09
N PHE A 74 -8.37 11.43 3.36
CA PHE A 74 -8.93 10.68 4.48
C PHE A 74 -8.61 9.19 4.37
N MET A 75 -8.77 8.62 3.17
CA MET A 75 -8.45 7.21 2.89
C MET A 75 -6.99 6.90 3.18
N GLU A 76 -6.07 7.76 2.72
CA GLU A 76 -4.64 7.62 2.99
C GLU A 76 -4.34 7.64 4.49
N LEU A 77 -4.87 8.63 5.22
CA LEU A 77 -4.70 8.74 6.67
C LEU A 77 -5.29 7.53 7.41
N GLY A 78 -6.45 7.03 6.99
CA GLY A 78 -7.10 5.87 7.57
C GLY A 78 -6.30 4.58 7.34
N HIS A 79 -5.82 4.33 6.13
CA HIS A 79 -4.95 3.18 5.86
C HIS A 79 -3.62 3.30 6.60
N HIS A 80 -3.04 4.50 6.69
CA HIS A 80 -1.81 4.73 7.42
C HIS A 80 -1.97 4.48 8.93
N THR A 81 -3.12 4.84 9.52
CA THR A 81 -3.46 4.53 10.92
C THR A 81 -3.29 3.04 11.21
N CYS A 82 -3.87 2.17 10.38
CA CYS A 82 -3.74 0.73 10.57
C CYS A 82 -2.32 0.22 10.37
N PHE A 83 -1.56 0.80 9.43
CA PHE A 83 -0.14 0.48 9.28
C PHE A 83 0.66 0.79 10.54
N LEU A 84 0.36 1.90 11.23
CA LEU A 84 1.05 2.31 12.46
C LEU A 84 0.66 1.47 13.68
N LEU A 85 -0.58 0.96 13.75
CA LEU A 85 -1.09 0.21 14.90
C LEU A 85 -0.79 -1.29 14.83
N LEU A 86 -0.38 -1.81 13.68
CA LEU A 86 -0.11 -3.23 13.48
C LEU A 86 1.39 -3.57 13.63
N PRO A 87 1.75 -4.85 13.86
CA PRO A 87 3.14 -5.31 13.86
C PRO A 87 3.89 -4.87 12.59
N PRO A 88 5.22 -4.66 12.66
CA PRO A 88 6.16 -5.16 13.68
C PRO A 88 6.43 -4.22 14.86
N ARG A 89 6.04 -2.94 14.77
CA ARG A 89 6.30 -1.93 15.81
C ARG A 89 5.06 -1.06 15.99
N PRO A 90 4.03 -1.57 16.71
CA PRO A 90 2.79 -0.84 16.90
C PRO A 90 3.04 0.45 17.68
N GLN A 91 2.48 1.54 17.19
CA GLN A 91 2.43 2.82 17.87
C GLN A 91 1.21 2.88 18.79
N SER A 92 1.22 3.78 19.77
CA SER A 92 0.01 4.06 20.55
C SER A 92 -1.01 4.80 19.68
N LEU A 93 -2.29 4.74 20.09
CA LEU A 93 -3.35 5.53 19.46
C LEU A 93 -3.00 7.02 19.48
N GLU A 94 -2.56 7.55 20.63
CA GLU A 94 -2.16 8.95 20.78
C GLU A 94 -1.02 9.36 19.84
N SER A 95 0.00 8.50 19.68
CA SER A 95 1.08 8.74 18.71
C SER A 95 0.55 8.78 17.28
N THR A 96 -0.44 7.94 16.97
CA THR A 96 -1.08 7.89 15.66
C THR A 96 -1.93 9.15 15.40
N VAL A 97 -2.67 9.63 16.40
CA VAL A 97 -3.38 10.93 16.36
C VAL A 97 -2.41 12.08 16.11
N GLY A 98 -1.27 12.10 16.81
CA GLY A 98 -0.20 13.06 16.56
C GLY A 98 0.35 13.02 15.14
N ASN A 99 0.51 11.83 14.54
CA ASN A 99 0.93 11.70 13.15
C ASN A 99 -0.10 12.21 12.14
N ILE A 100 -1.41 12.03 12.41
CA ILE A 100 -2.49 12.56 11.57
C ILE A 100 -2.43 14.09 11.55
N LEU A 101 -2.34 14.72 12.73
CA LEU A 101 -2.21 16.18 12.85
C LEU A 101 -0.91 16.70 12.21
N ALA A 102 0.19 15.97 12.33
CA ALA A 102 1.44 16.34 11.68
C ALA A 102 1.34 16.27 10.14
N ALA A 103 0.68 15.23 9.61
CA ALA A 103 0.46 15.05 8.18
C ALA A 103 -0.44 16.16 7.61
N GLU A 104 -1.51 16.52 8.31
CA GLU A 104 -2.37 17.66 7.98
C GLU A 104 -1.59 18.98 7.94
N ASN A 105 -0.84 19.27 9.01
CA ASN A 105 -0.01 20.49 9.10
C ASN A 105 1.02 20.58 7.97
N HIS A 106 1.58 19.44 7.55
CA HIS A 106 2.48 19.39 6.41
C HIS A 106 1.77 19.72 5.09
N ASP A 107 0.56 19.21 4.87
CA ASP A 107 -0.22 19.53 3.66
C ASP A 107 -0.60 21.02 3.60
N ILE A 108 -0.94 21.59 4.76
CA ILE A 108 -1.21 23.02 4.91
C ILE A 108 0.03 23.85 4.60
N ALA A 109 1.18 23.45 5.15
CA ALA A 109 2.45 24.13 4.89
C ALA A 109 2.87 24.04 3.42
N ALA A 110 2.51 22.95 2.74
CA ALA A 110 2.68 22.76 1.31
C ALA A 110 1.67 23.58 0.46
N GLY A 111 0.75 24.31 1.11
CA GLY A 111 -0.23 25.17 0.44
C GLY A 111 -1.38 24.41 -0.20
N ASN A 112 -1.69 23.20 0.25
CA ASN A 112 -2.83 22.45 -0.27
C ASN A 112 -4.16 23.12 0.18
N PRO A 113 -4.93 23.72 -0.74
CA PRO A 113 -6.16 24.45 -0.39
C PRO A 113 -7.30 23.52 0.02
N SER A 114 -7.17 22.21 -0.25
CA SER A 114 -8.17 21.20 0.11
C SER A 114 -7.88 20.53 1.45
N SER A 115 -6.77 20.87 2.13
CA SER A 115 -6.44 20.22 3.38
C SER A 115 -7.49 20.51 4.45
N PRO A 116 -8.06 19.46 5.08
CA PRO A 116 -8.92 19.62 6.24
C PRO A 116 -8.12 20.29 7.38
N ARG A 117 -8.83 20.96 8.27
CA ARG A 117 -8.27 21.48 9.52
C ARG A 117 -8.79 20.60 10.65
N PHE A 118 -7.96 19.70 11.14
CA PHE A 118 -8.39 18.76 12.18
C PHE A 118 -8.17 19.39 13.55
N THR A 119 -9.19 19.26 14.40
CA THR A 119 -8.99 19.28 15.84
C THR A 119 -8.35 17.96 16.29
N HIS A 120 -7.89 17.91 17.53
CA HIS A 120 -7.41 16.66 18.10
C HIS A 120 -8.51 15.58 18.10
N ASP A 121 -9.73 15.96 18.50
CA ASP A 121 -10.90 15.07 18.47
C ASP A 121 -11.20 14.56 17.05
N ASP A 122 -11.05 15.39 16.02
CA ASP A 122 -11.23 14.94 14.64
C ASP A 122 -10.21 13.87 14.25
N ALA A 123 -8.95 14.05 14.66
CA ALA A 123 -7.88 13.09 14.41
C ALA A 123 -8.08 11.78 15.20
N GLU A 124 -8.60 11.85 16.43
CA GLU A 124 -8.97 10.67 17.22
C GLU A 124 -10.15 9.92 16.58
N HIS A 125 -11.21 10.63 16.20
CA HIS A 125 -12.35 10.06 15.49
C HIS A 125 -11.96 9.43 14.16
N LEU A 126 -11.03 10.06 13.42
CA LEU A 126 -10.49 9.50 12.19
C LEU A 126 -9.74 8.19 12.47
N ALA A 127 -8.88 8.18 13.48
CA ALA A 127 -8.15 6.97 13.85
C ALA A 127 -9.09 5.84 14.29
N GLN A 128 -10.12 6.15 15.09
CA GLN A 128 -11.10 5.17 15.56
C GLN A 128 -11.98 4.61 14.43
N ALA A 129 -12.40 5.48 13.50
CA ALA A 129 -13.11 5.06 12.30
C ALA A 129 -12.24 4.12 11.45
N ALA A 130 -10.96 4.46 11.28
CA ALA A 130 -10.01 3.65 10.52
C ALA A 130 -9.75 2.28 11.16
N ILE A 131 -9.59 2.21 12.49
CA ILE A 131 -9.47 0.95 13.23
C ILE A 131 -10.68 0.06 12.97
N THR A 132 -11.88 0.62 13.10
CA THR A 132 -13.13 -0.12 12.93
C THR A 132 -13.29 -0.65 11.50
N ALA A 133 -12.93 0.16 10.50
CA ALA A 133 -13.12 -0.18 9.10
C ALA A 133 -12.01 -1.07 8.51
N TYR A 134 -10.74 -0.77 8.78
CA TYR A 134 -9.61 -1.35 8.07
C TYR A 134 -8.80 -2.36 8.90
N CYS A 135 -8.78 -2.23 10.23
CA CYS A 135 -8.03 -3.13 11.09
C CYS A 135 -8.77 -3.43 12.41
N PRO A 136 -9.96 -4.06 12.36
CA PRO A 136 -10.79 -4.31 13.54
C PRO A 136 -10.17 -5.24 14.58
N ASN A 137 -9.02 -5.86 14.27
CA ASN A 137 -8.24 -6.68 15.19
C ASN A 137 -7.01 -5.96 15.77
N ALA A 138 -6.73 -4.71 15.40
CA ALA A 138 -5.58 -3.95 15.91
C ALA A 138 -5.76 -3.50 17.38
N SER A 139 -7.01 -3.51 17.88
CA SER A 139 -7.40 -3.08 19.22
C SER A 139 -7.79 -4.24 20.15
N LYS A 140 -7.40 -5.48 19.81
CA LYS A 140 -7.54 -6.66 20.69
C LYS A 140 -6.26 -6.96 21.45
#